data_AF-A0A3B1KF89-F1
#
_entry.id   AF-A0A3B1KF89-F1
#
_cell.length_a   1.000
_cell.length_b   1.000
_cell.length_c   1.000
_cell.angle_alpha   90.00
_cell.angle_beta   90.00
_cell.angle_gamma   90.00
#
_symmetry.space_group_name_H-M   'P 1'
#
loop_
_entity.id
_entity.type
_entity.pdbx_description
1 polymer ?
#
loop_
_entity_poly.entity_id
_entity_poly.type
_entity_poly.pdbx_seq_one_letter_code
_entity_poly.pdbx_strand_id
1 'polypeptide(L)'
;MTSSSRLSGTGSSGPLSRRYRTRALTSQVDETLFGAPRQTQTQSAYGHQDEAKGSTPGSRTLSRSAPASKTRNKETVRIITKDLIRDLSISNADPSGQSIILCTAEIERISSESRVPTKEEQEAALESLRRSREEAMIAADERKTLMRQADLSRQKNQGLTDLEAEACERAQYLLQRANTLRMEQEDEVKKLNEWILGAQCHAVQDAQILEKKQILSELQEEERRLDAMMEIDRRRALEAQEHIDQLRKDQRILGKACILKQIEDRLEERTLEEEVKEQEGQQMLENMERMQMEELETLEKKKEEQKRLLLEIKKINEVNILAKERRKEEERLADLRALEYTRKKLERDAEYEAEQIRVKKEKEKDVARLRALQERDRDHKAEQDELRARRNQQAAEREWRRKESEQARRKQEENERLKAARLEQVIHKEHMLSIEAGRERAELERVLRTQQEQIAREKEKELHHRQQVLRHAEGVRQQVRERETMAITRRRELFLEGEKLEDEARSRRARLEEIKEKKLKELRAAGLPEKYCSEVEQKVHTLPTLVR
;
A
#
# COMPACT_ATOMS: atom_id res chain seq x y z
N MET A 1 -8.18 61.19 -52.52
CA MET A 1 -9.55 61.11 -51.96
C MET A 1 -9.48 60.50 -50.55
N THR A 2 -10.48 60.76 -49.70
CA THR A 2 -10.99 59.95 -48.55
C THR A 2 -10.14 58.80 -47.97
N SER A 3 -9.99 58.61 -46.64
CA SER A 3 -10.40 59.37 -45.44
C SER A 3 -9.90 58.69 -44.13
N SER A 4 -9.91 59.43 -43.00
CA SER A 4 -9.85 59.09 -41.54
C SER A 4 -9.74 57.61 -41.09
N SER A 5 -9.03 57.24 -40.00
CA SER A 5 -9.09 57.77 -38.59
C SER A 5 -7.80 57.39 -37.81
N ARG A 6 -7.24 58.12 -36.82
CA ARG A 6 -7.72 58.54 -35.46
C ARG A 6 -8.03 57.34 -34.51
N LEU A 7 -7.61 57.29 -33.23
CA LEU A 7 -6.85 58.22 -32.35
C LEU A 7 -6.23 57.55 -31.07
N SER A 8 -5.15 58.17 -30.57
CA SER A 8 -4.57 58.27 -29.18
C SER A 8 -5.07 57.49 -27.93
N GLY A 9 -4.13 57.25 -26.99
CA GLY A 9 -4.35 57.29 -25.51
C GLY A 9 -3.29 56.52 -24.70
N THR A 10 -2.17 57.07 -24.16
CA THR A 10 -1.87 58.12 -23.15
C THR A 10 -1.92 57.70 -21.67
N GLY A 11 -0.79 57.86 -20.96
CA GLY A 11 -0.66 57.79 -19.48
C GLY A 11 -0.06 56.47 -18.94
N SER A 12 0.67 56.44 -17.81
CA SER A 12 1.25 57.53 -17.02
C SER A 12 2.46 57.03 -16.18
N SER A 13 3.16 57.94 -15.51
CA SER A 13 4.38 57.70 -14.71
C SER A 13 4.13 57.07 -13.32
N GLY A 14 5.14 56.39 -12.76
CA GLY A 14 5.10 55.88 -11.37
C GLY A 14 6.35 55.10 -10.93
N PRO A 15 7.31 55.71 -10.20
CA PRO A 15 8.57 55.07 -9.81
C PRO A 15 8.67 54.64 -8.32
N LEU A 16 9.61 53.74 -8.05
CA LEU A 16 10.34 53.56 -6.77
C LEU A 16 9.53 53.48 -5.46
N SER A 17 9.17 52.25 -5.05
CA SER A 17 8.72 51.98 -3.68
C SER A 17 9.86 52.11 -2.66
N ARG A 18 9.90 53.24 -1.92
CA ARG A 18 10.74 53.39 -0.72
C ARG A 18 10.11 52.61 0.44
N ARG A 19 10.79 51.59 0.95
CA ARG A 19 10.38 50.90 2.19
C ARG A 19 10.56 51.84 3.40
N TYR A 20 9.46 52.24 4.03
CA TYR A 20 9.51 52.95 5.31
C TYR A 20 9.79 52.01 6.48
N ARG A 21 10.48 52.54 7.49
CA ARG A 21 10.91 51.82 8.70
C ARG A 21 9.89 52.06 9.82
N THR A 22 8.93 51.17 9.98
CA THR A 22 7.96 51.21 11.08
C THR A 22 8.64 50.90 12.42
N ARG A 23 8.47 51.78 13.40
CA ARG A 23 8.63 51.45 14.83
C ARG A 23 7.40 50.66 15.28
N ALA A 24 7.57 49.74 16.23
CA ALA A 24 6.46 48.98 16.79
C ALA A 24 5.48 49.87 17.56
N LEU A 25 4.18 49.74 17.27
CA LEU A 25 3.09 50.31 18.07
C LEU A 25 2.52 49.22 19.00
N THR A 26 3.24 48.92 20.10
CA THR A 26 2.71 48.43 21.38
C THR A 26 3.87 48.18 22.34
N SER A 27 4.00 49.01 23.38
CA SER A 27 4.88 48.73 24.52
C SER A 27 4.07 48.08 25.64
N GLN A 28 3.98 46.75 25.64
CA GLN A 28 3.53 46.03 26.83
C GLN A 28 4.70 45.94 27.81
N VAL A 29 4.67 46.81 28.82
CA VAL A 29 5.51 46.72 30.01
C VAL A 29 4.87 45.69 30.94
N ASP A 30 5.69 44.83 31.55
CA ASP A 30 5.23 43.80 32.47
C ASP A 30 5.01 44.40 33.87
N GLU A 31 3.75 44.69 34.22
CA GLU A 31 3.39 45.32 35.49
C GLU A 31 3.33 44.33 36.68
N THR A 32 3.86 43.11 36.57
CA THR A 32 3.87 42.11 37.65
C THR A 32 4.86 42.41 38.80
N LEU A 33 5.53 43.57 38.79
CA LEU A 33 6.64 43.89 39.70
C LEU A 33 6.24 44.43 41.09
N PHE A 34 4.97 44.81 41.32
CA PHE A 34 4.52 45.39 42.60
C PHE A 34 3.24 44.75 43.14
N GLY A 35 3.37 43.97 44.22
CA GLY A 35 2.26 43.32 44.90
C GLY A 35 1.52 44.25 45.88
N ALA A 36 0.19 44.29 45.77
CA ALA A 36 -0.73 45.01 46.67
C ALA A 36 -1.98 44.12 46.96
N PRO A 37 -2.80 44.42 47.99
CA PRO A 37 -3.34 43.36 48.85
C PRO A 37 -4.72 42.81 48.48
N ARG A 38 -5.02 41.60 48.98
CA ARG A 38 -6.37 41.02 49.02
C ARG A 38 -7.29 41.85 49.94
N GLN A 39 -8.50 42.13 49.48
CA GLN A 39 -9.68 42.32 50.33
C GLN A 39 -10.61 41.10 50.22
N THR A 40 -11.52 40.94 51.19
CA THR A 40 -12.30 39.71 51.40
C THR A 40 -13.81 39.96 51.41
N GLN A 41 -14.56 39.23 50.59
CA GLN A 41 -15.98 38.87 50.77
C GLN A 41 -16.15 37.44 50.20
N THR A 42 -16.57 36.36 50.88
CA THR A 42 -17.66 36.05 51.84
C THR A 42 -19.00 35.64 51.20
N GLN A 43 -19.18 34.32 50.96
CA GLN A 43 -20.42 33.50 51.05
C GLN A 43 -20.04 32.05 50.62
N SER A 44 -20.18 31.00 51.44
CA SER A 44 -21.39 30.22 51.83
C SER A 44 -21.86 29.24 50.72
N ALA A 45 -22.23 27.96 50.95
CA ALA A 45 -22.32 27.15 52.18
C ALA A 45 -22.39 25.62 51.88
N TYR A 46 -22.25 24.78 52.92
CA TYR A 46 -22.56 23.32 53.04
C TYR A 46 -21.87 22.32 52.06
N GLY A 47 -21.39 21.14 52.48
CA GLY A 47 -21.16 20.58 53.83
C GLY A 47 -20.91 19.04 53.85
N HIS A 48 -20.23 18.53 54.89
CA HIS A 48 -20.15 17.10 55.35
C HIS A 48 -19.58 16.01 54.37
N GLN A 49 -18.88 14.93 54.78
CA GLN A 49 -18.53 14.34 56.10
C GLN A 49 -17.06 13.80 56.19
N ASP A 50 -16.49 13.85 57.41
CA ASP A 50 -15.69 12.86 58.20
C ASP A 50 -14.59 11.96 57.55
N GLU A 51 -13.47 11.60 58.21
CA GLU A 51 -13.02 11.73 59.63
C GLU A 51 -11.90 12.80 59.85
N ALA A 52 -10.92 12.61 60.76
CA ALA A 52 -10.08 13.71 61.29
C ALA A 52 -8.69 13.39 61.93
N LYS A 53 -8.25 12.13 62.15
CA LYS A 53 -7.03 11.84 62.96
C LYS A 53 -5.72 12.35 62.32
N GLY A 54 -5.06 13.34 62.94
CA GLY A 54 -3.80 13.91 62.40
C GLY A 54 -2.88 14.77 63.29
N SER A 55 -3.06 14.80 64.61
CA SER A 55 -2.27 15.61 65.58
C SER A 55 -2.49 17.14 65.54
N THR A 56 -2.25 17.78 66.69
CA THR A 56 -2.67 19.17 67.02
C THR A 56 -1.44 20.07 67.36
N PRO A 57 -1.55 21.34 67.80
CA PRO A 57 -0.99 22.44 67.01
C PRO A 57 0.08 23.26 67.77
N GLY A 58 0.53 24.40 67.20
CA GLY A 58 1.10 25.45 68.04
C GLY A 58 1.84 26.62 67.37
N SER A 59 1.12 27.59 66.81
CA SER A 59 1.53 29.00 66.97
C SER A 59 0.38 29.97 66.71
N ARG A 60 -0.10 30.60 67.79
CA ARG A 60 -0.73 31.93 67.74
C ARG A 60 -0.07 32.76 68.83
N THR A 61 0.61 33.82 68.44
CA THR A 61 0.99 34.88 69.37
C THR A 61 -0.23 35.72 69.72
N LEU A 62 -0.34 36.14 70.98
CA LEU A 62 -0.73 37.48 71.44
C LEU A 62 -1.07 37.44 72.94
N SER A 63 -0.24 38.10 73.77
CA SER A 63 -0.71 39.09 74.78
C SER A 63 0.44 39.60 75.67
N ARG A 64 0.98 40.76 75.26
CA ARG A 64 1.23 41.93 76.12
C ARG A 64 1.07 41.73 77.63
N SER A 65 2.17 41.82 78.37
CA SER A 65 2.18 42.25 79.78
C SER A 65 3.46 43.02 80.11
N ALA A 66 3.36 43.98 81.03
CA ALA A 66 4.46 44.78 81.56
C ALA A 66 5.16 44.03 82.73
N PRO A 67 6.38 44.39 83.16
CA PRO A 67 7.12 43.59 84.13
C PRO A 67 6.47 43.60 85.52
N ALA A 68 6.00 42.42 85.96
CA ALA A 68 5.63 42.18 87.35
C ALA A 68 6.86 41.74 88.14
N SER A 69 7.05 42.30 89.33
CA SER A 69 8.22 42.04 90.17
C SER A 69 8.22 40.60 90.71
N LYS A 70 9.39 39.94 90.68
CA LYS A 70 9.70 38.83 91.58
C LYS A 70 10.72 39.30 92.60
N THR A 71 10.30 39.29 93.86
CA THR A 71 11.16 39.49 95.02
C THR A 71 12.31 38.49 95.02
N ARG A 72 13.55 38.96 95.15
CA ARG A 72 14.66 38.08 95.53
C ARG A 72 14.39 37.56 96.94
N ASN A 73 14.54 36.25 97.14
CA ASN A 73 14.48 35.66 98.48
C ASN A 73 15.63 36.22 99.32
N LYS A 74 15.37 36.55 100.59
CA LYS A 74 16.43 36.88 101.55
C LYS A 74 17.06 35.60 102.05
N GLU A 75 18.38 35.54 102.10
CA GLU A 75 19.09 34.43 102.72
C GLU A 75 18.93 34.52 104.25
N THR A 76 18.33 33.50 104.84
CA THR A 76 18.18 33.36 106.29
C THR A 76 19.08 32.24 106.79
N VAL A 77 19.99 32.58 107.71
CA VAL A 77 20.86 31.60 108.36
C VAL A 77 20.23 31.16 109.67
N ARG A 78 20.03 29.85 109.81
CA ARG A 78 19.54 29.22 111.05
C ARG A 78 20.69 28.98 112.00
N ILE A 79 20.66 29.66 113.15
CA ILE A 79 21.61 29.40 114.23
C ILE A 79 20.90 28.58 115.30
N ILE A 80 21.44 27.40 115.56
CA ILE A 80 20.99 26.48 116.60
C ILE A 80 22.02 26.51 117.73
N THR A 81 21.65 27.03 118.89
CA THR A 81 22.35 26.78 120.15
C THR A 81 21.50 25.84 121.00
N LYS A 82 22.06 25.26 122.09
CA LYS A 82 21.42 24.16 122.82
C LYS A 82 20.01 24.47 123.33
N ASP A 83 19.71 25.73 123.65
CA ASP A 83 18.49 26.11 124.36
C ASP A 83 17.51 26.97 123.54
N LEU A 84 17.85 27.38 122.30
CA LEU A 84 16.95 28.14 121.41
C LEU A 84 17.43 28.17 119.94
N ILE A 85 16.48 28.23 119.00
CA ILE A 85 16.71 28.45 117.56
C ILE A 85 16.37 29.90 117.21
N ARG A 86 17.18 30.55 116.37
CA ARG A 86 16.87 31.87 115.80
C ARG A 86 17.20 31.93 114.30
N ASP A 87 16.30 32.54 113.54
CA ASP A 87 16.44 32.75 112.09
C ASP A 87 16.90 34.20 111.85
N LEU A 88 18.12 34.40 111.35
CA LEU A 88 18.67 35.73 111.04
C LEU A 88 18.64 36.02 109.54
N SER A 89 18.07 37.17 109.16
CA SER A 89 17.99 37.65 107.77
C SER A 89 19.21 38.49 107.40
N ILE A 90 20.11 37.98 106.56
CA ILE A 90 21.27 38.74 106.09
C ILE A 90 20.83 39.68 104.97
N SER A 91 21.06 40.98 105.15
CA SER A 91 20.78 42.01 104.15
C SER A 91 22.07 42.45 103.47
N ASN A 92 22.47 41.75 102.41
CA ASN A 92 23.61 42.12 101.58
C ASN A 92 23.30 43.39 100.76
N ALA A 93 23.42 44.55 101.41
CA ALA A 93 23.34 45.88 100.82
C ALA A 93 24.62 46.63 101.19
N ASP A 94 25.54 46.77 100.23
CA ASP A 94 26.84 47.40 100.43
C ASP A 94 26.67 48.92 100.63
N PRO A 95 27.34 49.56 101.61
CA PRO A 95 26.90 50.84 102.17
C PRO A 95 27.31 52.09 101.37
N SER A 96 27.54 51.97 100.05
CA SER A 96 28.00 53.07 99.18
C SER A 96 26.97 53.55 98.15
N GLY A 97 26.02 52.70 97.75
CA GLY A 97 24.93 53.05 96.83
C GLY A 97 25.33 53.46 95.39
N GLN A 98 26.62 53.41 95.03
CA GLN A 98 27.14 53.87 93.73
C GLN A 98 27.83 52.76 92.90
N SER A 99 27.82 51.51 93.39
CA SER A 99 28.38 50.34 92.69
C SER A 99 27.30 49.48 92.05
N ILE A 100 27.12 49.60 90.73
CA ILE A 100 26.30 48.65 89.95
C ILE A 100 27.10 47.37 89.75
N ILE A 101 26.75 46.31 90.49
CA ILE A 101 27.29 44.97 90.25
C ILE A 101 26.61 44.40 88.99
N LEU A 102 27.14 44.75 87.82
CA LEU A 102 26.76 44.13 86.56
C LEU A 102 27.18 42.65 86.58
N CYS A 103 26.27 41.76 86.18
CA CYS A 103 26.62 40.35 85.98
C CYS A 103 27.65 40.21 84.84
N THR A 104 28.50 39.18 84.84
CA THR A 104 29.52 38.98 83.77
C THR A 104 28.86 38.91 82.39
N ALA A 105 27.77 38.16 82.25
CA ALA A 105 26.98 38.09 81.02
C ALA A 105 26.35 39.44 80.61
N GLU A 106 26.15 40.38 81.54
CA GLU A 106 25.67 41.73 81.21
C GLU A 106 26.81 42.70 80.89
N ILE A 107 27.99 42.55 81.52
CA ILE A 107 29.23 43.21 81.09
C ILE A 107 29.59 42.76 79.68
N GLU A 108 29.53 41.46 79.38
CA GLU A 108 29.80 40.90 78.06
C GLU A 108 28.77 41.36 77.04
N ARG A 109 27.47 41.30 77.36
CA ARG A 109 26.41 41.83 76.49
C ARG A 109 26.63 43.32 76.21
N ILE A 110 26.77 44.16 77.23
CA ILE A 110 26.99 45.61 77.07
C ILE A 110 28.30 45.89 76.31
N SER A 111 29.37 45.13 76.54
CA SER A 111 30.63 45.28 75.79
C SER A 111 30.49 44.89 74.32
N SER A 112 29.68 43.88 74.01
CA SER A 112 29.38 43.46 72.64
C SER A 112 28.40 44.40 71.91
N GLU A 113 27.44 44.99 72.63
CA GLU A 113 26.45 45.93 72.11
C GLU A 113 27.00 47.36 71.98
N SER A 114 27.97 47.76 72.83
CA SER A 114 28.65 49.06 72.76
C SER A 114 29.88 49.09 71.85
N ARG A 115 30.45 47.93 71.50
CA ARG A 115 31.36 47.81 70.35
C ARG A 115 30.58 48.14 69.09
N VAL A 116 30.69 49.39 68.63
CA VAL A 116 30.19 49.79 67.30
C VAL A 116 30.93 48.95 66.26
N PRO A 117 30.26 48.04 65.53
CA PRO A 117 30.93 47.20 64.55
C PRO A 117 31.40 48.07 63.38
N THR A 118 32.59 47.78 62.86
CA THR A 118 33.12 48.50 61.69
C THR A 118 32.19 48.29 60.47
N LYS A 119 32.32 49.13 59.44
CA LYS A 119 31.53 48.94 58.20
C LYS A 119 31.76 47.55 57.61
N GLU A 120 33.01 47.10 57.61
CA GLU A 120 33.43 45.78 57.16
C GLU A 120 32.79 44.65 58.00
N GLU A 121 32.68 44.80 59.32
CA GLU A 121 32.00 43.83 60.20
C GLU A 121 30.48 43.80 59.95
N GLN A 122 29.85 44.95 59.70
CA GLN A 122 28.42 45.04 59.34
C GLN A 122 28.16 44.42 57.95
N GLU A 123 29.02 44.70 56.97
CA GLU A 123 28.93 44.16 55.62
C GLU A 123 29.16 42.64 55.63
N ALA A 124 30.16 42.14 56.35
CA ALA A 124 30.40 40.71 56.53
C ALA A 124 29.22 39.99 57.24
N ALA A 125 28.61 40.62 58.26
CA ALA A 125 27.42 40.07 58.91
C ALA A 125 26.23 40.00 57.94
N LEU A 126 25.97 41.07 57.17
CA LEU A 126 24.92 41.11 56.15
C LEU A 126 25.19 40.10 55.02
N GLU A 127 26.43 39.89 54.61
CA GLU A 127 26.80 38.85 53.65
C GLU A 127 26.57 37.44 54.21
N SER A 128 26.94 37.17 55.46
CA SER A 128 26.67 35.85 56.07
C SER A 128 25.17 35.52 56.14
N LEU A 129 24.34 36.53 56.43
CA LEU A 129 22.88 36.41 56.43
C LEU A 129 22.30 36.27 55.01
N ARG A 130 22.91 36.89 54.00
CA ARG A 130 22.55 36.69 52.58
C ARG A 130 22.88 35.28 52.13
N ARG A 131 24.12 34.82 52.33
CA ARG A 131 24.58 33.47 51.99
C ARG A 131 23.70 32.40 52.64
N SER A 132 23.40 32.52 53.92
CA SER A 132 22.49 31.59 54.62
C SER A 132 21.05 31.59 54.06
N ARG A 133 20.55 32.74 53.59
CA ARG A 133 19.25 32.82 52.89
C ARG A 133 19.30 32.24 51.49
N GLU A 134 20.40 32.44 50.76
CA GLU A 134 20.63 31.90 49.42
C GLU A 134 20.75 30.37 49.47
N GLU A 135 21.54 29.82 50.41
CA GLU A 135 21.60 28.40 50.76
C GLU A 135 20.23 27.83 51.09
N ALA A 136 19.43 28.53 51.91
CA ALA A 136 18.08 28.11 52.26
C ALA A 136 17.10 28.12 51.07
N MET A 137 17.25 29.05 50.11
CA MET A 137 16.46 29.04 48.87
C MET A 137 16.92 27.93 47.91
N ILE A 138 18.23 27.73 47.74
CA ILE A 138 18.80 26.64 46.93
C ILE A 138 18.28 25.29 47.45
N ALA A 139 18.41 25.03 48.75
CA ALA A 139 17.92 23.80 49.38
C ALA A 139 16.38 23.64 49.35
N ALA A 140 15.62 24.71 49.05
CA ALA A 140 14.18 24.65 48.82
C ALA A 140 13.83 24.36 47.35
N ASP A 141 14.55 24.98 46.41
CA ASP A 141 14.40 24.70 44.98
C ASP A 141 14.94 23.32 44.56
N GLU A 142 15.95 22.79 45.25
CA GLU A 142 16.39 21.39 45.16
C GLU A 142 15.28 20.43 45.60
N ARG A 143 14.65 20.66 46.76
CA ARG A 143 13.49 19.87 47.21
C ARG A 143 12.31 19.94 46.24
N LYS A 144 12.08 21.10 45.63
CA LYS A 144 11.02 21.36 44.65
C LYS A 144 11.32 20.75 43.27
N THR A 145 12.59 20.64 42.86
CA THR A 145 12.99 19.93 41.64
C THR A 145 12.96 18.41 41.84
N LEU A 146 13.42 17.90 42.98
CA LEU A 146 13.26 16.49 43.37
C LEU A 146 11.78 16.08 43.45
N MET A 147 10.92 16.89 44.08
CA MET A 147 9.48 16.65 44.11
C MET A 147 8.87 16.62 42.70
N ARG A 148 9.24 17.57 41.82
CA ARG A 148 8.79 17.54 40.40
C ARG A 148 9.29 16.31 39.64
N GLN A 149 10.50 15.81 39.92
CA GLN A 149 11.00 14.57 39.33
C GLN A 149 10.25 13.34 39.87
N ALA A 150 9.91 13.33 41.17
CA ALA A 150 9.06 12.31 41.78
C ALA A 150 7.63 12.33 41.17
N ASP A 151 7.02 13.50 41.00
CA ASP A 151 5.72 13.64 40.34
C ASP A 151 5.75 13.20 38.87
N LEU A 152 6.77 13.60 38.10
CA LEU A 152 6.93 13.18 36.70
C LEU A 152 7.16 11.67 36.56
N SER A 153 7.89 11.04 37.49
CA SER A 153 8.04 9.58 37.51
C SER A 153 6.76 8.88 37.98
N ARG A 154 6.04 9.43 38.97
CA ARG A 154 4.71 8.95 39.38
C ARG A 154 3.67 9.08 38.25
N GLN A 155 3.75 10.09 37.40
CA GLN A 155 2.90 10.23 36.20
C GLN A 155 3.26 9.21 35.13
N LYS A 156 4.55 9.02 34.84
CA LYS A 156 5.02 7.99 33.88
C LYS A 156 4.75 6.56 34.33
N ASN A 157 4.68 6.33 35.64
CA ASN A 157 4.46 5.02 36.25
C ASN A 157 3.00 4.80 36.71
N GLN A 158 2.07 5.71 36.36
CA GLN A 158 0.65 5.39 36.43
C GLN A 158 0.33 4.37 35.32
N GLY A 159 -0.29 3.25 35.70
CA GLY A 159 -0.80 2.29 34.73
C GLY A 159 -1.90 2.91 33.88
N LEU A 160 -2.04 2.42 32.65
CA LEU A 160 -3.18 2.75 31.78
C LEU A 160 -4.49 2.43 32.52
N THR A 161 -5.44 3.35 32.48
CA THR A 161 -6.82 3.11 32.94
C THR A 161 -7.43 1.99 32.09
N ASP A 162 -8.35 1.19 32.62
CA ASP A 162 -8.98 0.08 31.87
C ASP A 162 -9.56 0.52 30.50
N LEU A 163 -10.15 1.72 30.44
CA LEU A 163 -10.65 2.33 29.21
C LEU A 163 -9.53 2.73 28.22
N GLU A 164 -8.36 3.11 28.73
CA GLU A 164 -7.19 3.43 27.92
C GLU A 164 -6.49 2.15 27.43
N ALA A 165 -6.48 1.09 28.26
CA ALA A 165 -6.03 -0.24 27.87
C ALA A 165 -6.93 -0.83 26.77
N GLU A 166 -8.26 -0.81 26.92
CA GLU A 166 -9.21 -1.19 25.86
C GLU A 166 -9.01 -0.36 24.59
N ALA A 167 -8.79 0.96 24.72
CA ALA A 167 -8.54 1.83 23.57
C ALA A 167 -7.21 1.47 22.87
N CYS A 168 -6.16 1.17 23.63
CA CYS A 168 -4.89 0.67 23.12
C CYS A 168 -5.03 -0.69 22.43
N GLU A 169 -5.76 -1.65 23.00
CA GLU A 169 -6.04 -2.95 22.37
C GLU A 169 -6.83 -2.80 21.07
N ARG A 170 -7.89 -1.99 21.07
CA ARG A 170 -8.67 -1.68 19.86
C ARG A 170 -7.81 -1.01 18.79
N ALA A 171 -6.96 -0.07 19.18
CA ALA A 171 -6.03 0.59 18.26
C ALA A 171 -4.97 -0.39 17.71
N GLN A 172 -4.41 -1.27 18.55
CA GLN A 172 -3.48 -2.32 18.14
C GLN A 172 -4.13 -3.32 17.18
N TYR A 173 -5.35 -3.78 17.46
CA TYR A 173 -6.11 -4.65 16.57
C TYR A 173 -6.40 -3.97 15.22
N LEU A 174 -6.79 -2.70 15.22
CA LEU A 174 -6.99 -1.93 13.99
C LEU A 174 -5.68 -1.76 13.20
N LEU A 175 -4.55 -1.50 13.86
CA LEU A 175 -3.24 -1.43 13.22
C LEU A 175 -2.76 -2.79 12.69
N GLN A 176 -3.00 -3.88 13.42
CA GLN A 176 -2.70 -5.24 12.96
C GLN A 176 -3.55 -5.59 11.73
N ARG A 177 -4.87 -5.35 11.77
CA ARG A 177 -5.79 -5.59 10.65
C ARG A 177 -5.49 -4.70 9.43
N ALA A 178 -5.11 -3.45 9.64
CA ALA A 178 -4.66 -2.57 8.55
C ALA A 178 -3.34 -3.08 7.93
N ASN A 179 -2.43 -3.60 8.75
CA ASN A 179 -1.21 -4.24 8.26
C ASN A 179 -1.51 -5.53 7.49
N THR A 180 -2.34 -6.45 8.00
CA THR A 180 -2.65 -7.70 7.28
C THR A 180 -3.30 -7.43 5.93
N LEU A 181 -4.28 -6.51 5.86
CA LEU A 181 -4.89 -6.10 4.60
C LEU A 181 -3.88 -5.47 3.62
N ARG A 182 -2.91 -4.69 4.13
CA ARG A 182 -1.82 -4.14 3.29
C ARG A 182 -0.88 -5.24 2.79
N MET A 183 -0.58 -6.25 3.61
CA MET A 183 0.26 -7.37 3.19
C MET A 183 -0.45 -8.28 2.17
N GLU A 184 -1.75 -8.55 2.35
CA GLU A 184 -2.58 -9.29 1.38
C GLU A 184 -2.74 -8.54 0.05
N GLN A 185 -2.54 -7.22 0.05
CA GLN A 185 -2.53 -6.39 -1.14
C GLN A 185 -1.18 -6.40 -1.90
N GLU A 186 -0.14 -7.10 -1.41
CA GLU A 186 1.09 -7.33 -2.18
C GLU A 186 0.89 -8.41 -3.26
N ASP A 187 1.41 -8.20 -4.47
CA ASP A 187 1.10 -9.04 -5.63
C ASP A 187 1.68 -10.47 -5.53
N GLU A 188 2.75 -10.65 -4.77
CA GLU A 188 3.30 -11.97 -4.41
C GLU A 188 2.35 -12.74 -3.47
N VAL A 189 1.62 -12.04 -2.59
CA VAL A 189 0.65 -12.63 -1.66
C VAL A 189 -0.68 -12.93 -2.36
N LYS A 190 -1.09 -12.12 -3.34
CA LYS A 190 -2.25 -12.42 -4.21
C LYS A 190 -2.03 -13.72 -4.99
N LYS A 191 -0.88 -13.89 -5.64
CA LYS A 191 -0.52 -15.12 -6.39
C LYS A 191 -0.44 -16.36 -5.48
N LEU A 192 0.10 -16.18 -4.27
CA LEU A 192 0.05 -17.20 -3.22
C LEU A 192 -1.42 -17.58 -2.89
N ASN A 193 -2.30 -16.61 -2.69
CA ASN A 193 -3.72 -16.84 -2.43
C ASN A 193 -4.46 -17.50 -3.63
N GLU A 194 -4.13 -17.14 -4.87
CA GLU A 194 -4.64 -17.80 -6.09
C GLU A 194 -4.26 -19.29 -6.13
N TRP A 195 -3.03 -19.64 -5.74
CA TRP A 195 -2.57 -21.03 -5.68
C TRP A 195 -3.11 -21.81 -4.49
N ILE A 196 -3.29 -21.16 -3.33
CA ILE A 196 -4.01 -21.69 -2.17
C ILE A 196 -5.43 -22.09 -2.57
N LEU A 197 -6.15 -21.19 -3.26
CA LEU A 197 -7.51 -21.46 -3.73
C LEU A 197 -7.53 -22.58 -4.79
N GLY A 198 -6.60 -22.59 -5.74
CA GLY A 198 -6.47 -23.67 -6.72
C GLY A 198 -6.21 -25.04 -6.09
N ALA A 199 -5.35 -25.10 -5.07
CA ALA A 199 -5.09 -26.31 -4.28
C ALA A 199 -6.33 -26.80 -3.52
N GLN A 200 -7.10 -25.89 -2.92
CA GLN A 200 -8.39 -26.21 -2.29
C GLN A 200 -9.40 -26.77 -3.30
N CYS A 201 -9.52 -26.14 -4.47
CA CYS A 201 -10.39 -26.62 -5.55
C CYS A 201 -9.99 -28.03 -6.04
N HIS A 202 -8.69 -28.30 -6.24
CA HIS A 202 -8.22 -29.63 -6.63
C HIS A 202 -8.48 -30.69 -5.55
N ALA A 203 -8.29 -30.36 -4.27
CA ALA A 203 -8.58 -31.28 -3.16
C ALA A 203 -10.07 -31.65 -3.09
N VAL A 204 -10.97 -30.67 -3.27
CA VAL A 204 -12.42 -30.90 -3.35
C VAL A 204 -12.79 -31.70 -4.60
N GLN A 205 -12.16 -31.42 -5.75
CA GLN A 205 -12.42 -32.15 -6.99
C GLN A 205 -12.00 -33.62 -6.91
N ASP A 206 -10.81 -33.93 -6.37
CA ASP A 206 -10.36 -35.32 -6.20
C ASP A 206 -11.22 -36.07 -5.15
N ALA A 207 -11.74 -35.38 -4.12
CA ALA A 207 -12.74 -35.95 -3.20
C ALA A 207 -14.06 -36.29 -3.92
N GLN A 208 -14.64 -35.36 -4.69
CA GLN A 208 -15.84 -35.59 -5.49
C GLN A 208 -15.67 -36.71 -6.52
N ILE A 209 -14.46 -36.89 -7.06
CA ILE A 209 -14.14 -38.00 -7.97
C ILE A 209 -14.12 -39.34 -7.24
N LEU A 210 -13.75 -39.38 -5.96
CA LEU A 210 -13.82 -40.59 -5.12
C LEU A 210 -15.27 -40.89 -4.70
N GLU A 211 -16.02 -39.89 -4.22
CA GLU A 211 -17.44 -40.00 -3.90
C GLU A 211 -18.24 -40.52 -5.10
N LYS A 212 -18.04 -39.94 -6.29
CA LYS A 212 -18.70 -40.39 -7.52
C LYS A 212 -18.36 -41.84 -7.89
N LYS A 213 -17.13 -42.31 -7.61
CA LYS A 213 -16.77 -43.71 -7.83
C LYS A 213 -17.48 -44.64 -6.85
N GLN A 214 -17.55 -44.26 -5.58
CA GLN A 214 -18.25 -45.01 -4.53
C GLN A 214 -19.75 -45.16 -4.86
N ILE A 215 -20.42 -44.05 -5.18
CA ILE A 215 -21.83 -44.04 -5.61
C ILE A 215 -22.05 -44.91 -6.84
N LEU A 216 -21.12 -44.92 -7.81
CA LEU A 216 -21.22 -45.78 -9.00
C LEU A 216 -21.01 -47.28 -8.68
N SER A 217 -20.16 -47.64 -7.71
CA SER A 217 -20.05 -49.03 -7.26
C SER A 217 -21.27 -49.49 -6.47
N GLU A 218 -21.78 -48.67 -5.55
CA GLU A 218 -22.99 -48.96 -4.76
C GLU A 218 -24.22 -49.14 -5.67
N LEU A 219 -24.37 -48.26 -6.66
CA LEU A 219 -25.44 -48.35 -7.65
C LEU A 219 -25.33 -49.62 -8.51
N GLN A 220 -24.12 -50.01 -8.95
CA GLN A 220 -23.91 -51.27 -9.66
C GLN A 220 -24.18 -52.51 -8.79
N GLU A 221 -23.98 -52.44 -7.48
CA GLU A 221 -24.27 -53.55 -6.57
C GLU A 221 -25.78 -53.70 -6.33
N GLU A 222 -26.52 -52.61 -6.19
CA GLU A 222 -27.99 -52.63 -6.14
C GLU A 222 -28.63 -53.00 -7.50
N GLU A 223 -28.07 -52.58 -8.64
CA GLU A 223 -28.49 -53.05 -9.97
C GLU A 223 -28.38 -54.58 -10.08
N ARG A 224 -27.20 -55.15 -9.76
CA ARG A 224 -26.98 -56.61 -9.76
C ARG A 224 -27.94 -57.36 -8.81
N ARG A 225 -28.27 -56.75 -7.67
CA ARG A 225 -29.22 -57.30 -6.69
C ARG A 225 -30.65 -57.31 -7.25
N LEU A 226 -31.06 -56.24 -7.92
CA LEU A 226 -32.36 -56.15 -8.59
C LEU A 226 -32.48 -57.14 -9.75
N ASP A 227 -31.45 -57.26 -10.58
CA ASP A 227 -31.40 -58.26 -11.66
C ASP A 227 -31.49 -59.69 -11.12
N ALA A 228 -30.77 -60.01 -10.03
CA ALA A 228 -30.85 -61.31 -9.38
C ALA A 228 -32.27 -61.60 -8.82
N MET A 229 -32.95 -60.60 -8.27
CA MET A 229 -34.34 -60.73 -7.82
C MET A 229 -35.30 -60.95 -9.01
N MET A 230 -35.15 -60.19 -10.10
CA MET A 230 -35.95 -60.38 -11.32
C MET A 230 -35.70 -61.74 -11.98
N GLU A 231 -34.46 -62.25 -11.93
CA GLU A 231 -34.14 -63.61 -12.37
C GLU A 231 -34.85 -64.69 -11.53
N ILE A 232 -34.90 -64.52 -10.20
CA ILE A 232 -35.61 -65.44 -9.29
C ILE A 232 -37.12 -65.43 -9.61
N ASP A 233 -37.73 -64.26 -9.77
CA ASP A 233 -39.15 -64.16 -10.07
C ASP A 233 -39.49 -64.62 -11.50
N ARG A 234 -38.59 -64.44 -12.47
CA ARG A 234 -38.70 -65.04 -13.82
C ARG A 234 -38.65 -66.57 -13.76
N ARG A 235 -37.79 -67.16 -12.92
CA ARG A 235 -37.71 -68.62 -12.72
C ARG A 235 -38.98 -69.15 -12.08
N ARG A 236 -39.46 -68.52 -10.99
CA ARG A 236 -40.75 -68.84 -10.34
C ARG A 236 -41.94 -68.78 -11.31
N ALA A 237 -41.97 -67.78 -12.20
CA ALA A 237 -43.02 -67.66 -13.21
C ALA A 237 -42.98 -68.81 -14.23
N LEU A 238 -41.78 -69.25 -14.64
CA LEU A 238 -41.62 -70.42 -15.51
C LEU A 238 -42.01 -71.73 -14.79
N GLU A 239 -41.57 -71.93 -13.54
CA GLU A 239 -41.95 -73.08 -12.70
C GLU A 239 -43.48 -73.17 -12.54
N ALA A 240 -44.15 -72.04 -12.28
CA ALA A 240 -45.62 -71.97 -12.21
C ALA A 240 -46.30 -72.29 -13.56
N GLN A 241 -45.75 -71.78 -14.67
CA GLN A 241 -46.22 -72.07 -16.03
C GLN A 241 -46.06 -73.57 -16.36
N GLU A 242 -44.93 -74.18 -16.00
CA GLU A 242 -44.66 -75.61 -16.18
C GLU A 242 -45.62 -76.47 -15.37
N HIS A 243 -45.92 -76.12 -14.11
CA HIS A 243 -46.94 -76.80 -13.31
C HIS A 243 -48.35 -76.68 -13.92
N ILE A 244 -48.73 -75.52 -14.46
CA ILE A 244 -50.00 -75.35 -15.17
C ILE A 244 -50.06 -76.24 -16.41
N ASP A 245 -48.98 -76.33 -17.19
CA ASP A 245 -48.93 -77.17 -18.38
C ASP A 245 -48.74 -78.67 -18.09
N GLN A 246 -48.19 -79.05 -16.93
CA GLN A 246 -48.26 -80.40 -16.36
C GLN A 246 -49.73 -80.77 -16.06
N LEU A 247 -50.43 -79.98 -15.25
CA LEU A 247 -51.85 -80.20 -14.94
C LEU A 247 -52.73 -80.29 -16.20
N ARG A 248 -52.46 -79.46 -17.21
CA ARG A 248 -53.13 -79.54 -18.54
C ARG A 248 -52.75 -80.78 -19.34
N LYS A 249 -51.56 -81.37 -19.18
CA LYS A 249 -51.21 -82.66 -19.78
C LYS A 249 -51.96 -83.78 -19.07
N ASP A 250 -51.99 -83.77 -17.74
CA ASP A 250 -52.67 -84.79 -16.93
C ASP A 250 -54.18 -84.78 -17.17
N GLN A 251 -54.82 -83.62 -17.24
CA GLN A 251 -56.22 -83.48 -17.65
C GLN A 251 -56.49 -84.04 -19.06
N ARG A 252 -55.55 -83.88 -20.01
CA ARG A 252 -55.67 -84.48 -21.35
C ARG A 252 -55.47 -86.00 -21.33
N ILE A 253 -54.61 -86.52 -20.45
CA ILE A 253 -54.41 -87.97 -20.25
C ILE A 253 -55.66 -88.60 -19.61
N LEU A 254 -56.22 -87.97 -18.57
CA LEU A 254 -57.47 -88.39 -17.93
C LEU A 254 -58.66 -88.32 -18.89
N GLY A 255 -58.76 -87.25 -19.68
CA GLY A 255 -59.77 -87.11 -20.74
C GLY A 255 -59.65 -88.21 -21.81
N LYS A 256 -58.42 -88.49 -22.28
CA LYS A 256 -58.15 -89.63 -23.18
C LYS A 256 -58.55 -90.96 -22.55
N ALA A 257 -58.20 -91.21 -21.29
CA ALA A 257 -58.53 -92.45 -20.59
C ALA A 257 -60.05 -92.63 -20.43
N CYS A 258 -60.79 -91.55 -20.18
CA CYS A 258 -62.26 -91.56 -20.15
C CYS A 258 -62.86 -91.90 -21.53
N ILE A 259 -62.33 -91.30 -22.60
CA ILE A 259 -62.77 -91.58 -23.98
C ILE A 259 -62.44 -93.03 -24.39
N LEU A 260 -61.28 -93.57 -23.97
CA LEU A 260 -60.93 -94.98 -24.22
C LEU A 260 -61.92 -95.92 -23.53
N LYS A 261 -62.25 -95.67 -22.26
CA LYS A 261 -63.31 -96.42 -21.57
C LYS A 261 -64.65 -96.33 -22.29
N GLN A 262 -65.08 -95.13 -22.69
CA GLN A 262 -66.31 -94.96 -23.49
C GLN A 262 -66.28 -95.65 -24.86
N ILE A 263 -65.10 -96.04 -25.37
CA ILE A 263 -64.97 -96.87 -26.58
C ILE A 263 -64.99 -98.36 -26.20
N GLU A 264 -64.36 -98.76 -25.11
CA GLU A 264 -64.42 -100.10 -24.52
C GLU A 264 -65.87 -100.46 -24.15
N ASP A 265 -66.52 -99.64 -23.31
CA ASP A 265 -67.94 -99.74 -22.92
C ASP A 265 -68.85 -99.90 -24.16
N ARG A 266 -68.63 -99.11 -25.21
CA ARG A 266 -69.42 -99.15 -26.46
C ARG A 266 -69.09 -100.32 -27.39
N LEU A 267 -67.91 -100.91 -27.26
CA LEU A 267 -67.58 -102.15 -27.96
C LEU A 267 -68.24 -103.33 -27.24
N GLU A 268 -68.26 -103.31 -25.91
CA GLU A 268 -69.02 -104.28 -25.10
C GLU A 268 -70.53 -104.19 -25.37
N GLU A 269 -71.12 -102.99 -25.37
CA GLU A 269 -72.52 -102.75 -25.80
C GLU A 269 -72.79 -103.30 -27.20
N ARG A 270 -71.87 -103.11 -28.15
CA ARG A 270 -72.01 -103.63 -29.53
C ARG A 270 -71.91 -105.14 -29.61
N THR A 271 -70.99 -105.76 -28.88
CA THR A 271 -70.91 -107.23 -28.85
C THR A 271 -72.17 -107.84 -28.23
N LEU A 272 -72.75 -107.20 -27.21
CA LEU A 272 -74.04 -107.61 -26.65
C LEU A 272 -75.19 -107.39 -27.64
N GLU A 273 -75.21 -106.27 -28.37
CA GLU A 273 -76.16 -106.06 -29.47
C GLU A 273 -76.00 -107.09 -30.60
N GLU A 274 -74.77 -107.51 -30.92
CA GLU A 274 -74.47 -108.50 -31.95
C GLU A 274 -74.87 -109.92 -31.48
N GLU A 275 -74.59 -110.29 -30.23
CA GLU A 275 -75.11 -111.52 -29.60
C GLU A 275 -76.66 -111.56 -29.58
N VAL A 276 -77.32 -110.43 -29.31
CA VAL A 276 -78.79 -110.33 -29.39
C VAL A 276 -79.27 -110.47 -30.83
N LYS A 277 -78.61 -109.83 -31.81
CA LYS A 277 -78.95 -109.98 -33.23
C LYS A 277 -78.66 -111.38 -33.77
N GLU A 278 -77.70 -112.12 -33.21
CA GLU A 278 -77.48 -113.53 -33.51
C GLU A 278 -78.59 -114.41 -32.90
N GLN A 279 -79.07 -114.10 -31.69
CA GLN A 279 -80.22 -114.80 -31.09
C GLN A 279 -81.54 -114.51 -31.83
N GLU A 280 -81.81 -113.25 -32.17
CA GLU A 280 -82.92 -112.85 -33.04
C GLU A 280 -82.76 -113.45 -34.45
N GLY A 281 -81.54 -113.53 -34.96
CA GLY A 281 -81.19 -114.14 -36.24
C GLY A 281 -81.43 -115.64 -36.27
N GLN A 282 -81.10 -116.36 -35.19
CA GLN A 282 -81.41 -117.78 -35.01
C GLN A 282 -82.93 -118.00 -34.93
N GLN A 283 -83.65 -117.18 -34.17
CA GLN A 283 -85.12 -117.23 -34.13
C GLN A 283 -85.76 -116.87 -35.49
N MET A 284 -85.17 -115.94 -36.23
CA MET A 284 -85.57 -115.61 -37.61
C MET A 284 -85.24 -116.74 -38.58
N LEU A 285 -84.17 -117.51 -38.38
CA LEU A 285 -83.85 -118.70 -39.17
C LEU A 285 -84.84 -119.84 -38.86
N GLU A 286 -85.15 -120.12 -37.58
CA GLU A 286 -86.20 -121.09 -37.23
C GLU A 286 -87.57 -120.70 -37.84
N ASN A 287 -87.91 -119.41 -37.82
CA ASN A 287 -89.14 -118.92 -38.44
C ASN A 287 -89.06 -118.92 -39.97
N MET A 288 -87.90 -118.66 -40.57
CA MET A 288 -87.67 -118.80 -42.02
C MET A 288 -87.74 -120.25 -42.46
N GLU A 289 -87.28 -121.22 -41.68
CA GLU A 289 -87.41 -122.65 -41.98
C GLU A 289 -88.89 -123.06 -41.95
N ARG A 290 -89.66 -122.62 -40.94
CA ARG A 290 -91.13 -122.78 -40.91
C ARG A 290 -91.78 -122.16 -42.15
N MET A 291 -91.47 -120.90 -42.45
CA MET A 291 -91.98 -120.19 -43.62
C MET A 291 -91.49 -120.77 -44.96
N GLN A 292 -90.34 -121.44 -45.02
CA GLN A 292 -89.83 -122.09 -46.25
C GLN A 292 -90.48 -123.44 -46.50
N MET A 293 -90.84 -124.18 -45.45
CA MET A 293 -91.74 -125.32 -45.59
C MET A 293 -93.09 -124.87 -46.18
N GLU A 294 -93.66 -123.77 -45.69
CA GLU A 294 -94.87 -123.16 -46.26
C GLU A 294 -94.65 -122.57 -47.67
N GLU A 295 -93.53 -121.91 -47.95
CA GLU A 295 -93.25 -121.30 -49.26
C GLU A 295 -92.96 -122.33 -50.34
N LEU A 296 -92.41 -123.50 -50.01
CA LEU A 296 -92.31 -124.62 -50.96
C LEU A 296 -93.71 -125.00 -51.47
N GLU A 297 -94.70 -125.10 -50.58
CA GLU A 297 -96.10 -125.29 -50.95
C GLU A 297 -96.68 -124.14 -51.80
N THR A 298 -96.02 -122.97 -51.90
CA THR A 298 -96.46 -121.85 -52.76
C THR A 298 -95.64 -121.65 -54.03
N LEU A 299 -94.37 -122.05 -54.06
CA LEU A 299 -93.51 -121.94 -55.24
C LEU A 299 -93.79 -123.04 -56.27
N GLU A 300 -94.32 -124.18 -55.82
CA GLU A 300 -95.02 -125.13 -56.67
C GLU A 300 -96.17 -124.45 -57.44
N LYS A 301 -96.91 -123.54 -56.80
CA LYS A 301 -98.05 -122.80 -57.37
C LYS A 301 -97.65 -121.58 -58.24
N LYS A 302 -96.41 -121.05 -58.13
CA LYS A 302 -95.96 -119.82 -58.83
C LYS A 302 -95.08 -120.04 -60.07
N LYS A 303 -94.41 -121.19 -60.21
CA LYS A 303 -93.62 -121.50 -61.43
C LYS A 303 -94.46 -121.57 -62.71
N GLU A 304 -95.78 -121.64 -62.55
CA GLU A 304 -96.78 -121.67 -63.60
C GLU A 304 -96.89 -120.34 -64.39
N GLU A 305 -96.39 -119.21 -63.84
CA GLU A 305 -96.77 -117.88 -64.32
C GLU A 305 -95.78 -117.11 -65.23
N GLN A 306 -94.48 -117.15 -64.95
CA GLN A 306 -93.65 -115.91 -65.05
C GLN A 306 -92.86 -115.65 -66.35
N LYS A 307 -93.03 -116.44 -67.42
CA LYS A 307 -92.17 -116.41 -68.63
C LYS A 307 -92.41 -115.18 -69.53
N ARG A 308 -91.98 -113.98 -69.07
CA ARG A 308 -92.47 -112.63 -69.47
C ARG A 308 -91.42 -111.71 -70.17
N LEU A 309 -90.96 -110.59 -69.57
CA LEU A 309 -90.40 -109.42 -70.32
C LEU A 309 -89.16 -108.71 -69.70
N LEU A 310 -88.20 -108.25 -70.53
CA LEU A 310 -87.17 -107.21 -70.23
C LEU A 310 -86.41 -106.74 -71.51
N LEU A 311 -85.95 -105.47 -71.61
CA LEU A 311 -85.22 -104.90 -72.78
C LEU A 311 -84.11 -103.83 -72.45
N GLU A 312 -84.00 -102.71 -73.19
CA GLU A 312 -82.72 -102.03 -73.53
C GLU A 312 -82.46 -100.63 -72.89
N ILE A 313 -83.09 -99.52 -73.31
CA ILE A 313 -83.04 -98.15 -72.73
C ILE A 313 -81.73 -97.31 -72.92
N LYS A 314 -80.52 -97.85 -72.78
CA LYS A 314 -79.27 -97.06 -72.58
C LYS A 314 -78.75 -96.34 -73.87
N LYS A 315 -78.43 -95.01 -73.85
CA LYS A 315 -77.89 -94.32 -75.08
C LYS A 315 -77.13 -92.96 -75.07
N ILE A 316 -77.27 -92.02 -74.12
CA ILE A 316 -77.53 -90.60 -74.53
C ILE A 316 -76.37 -89.58 -74.78
N ASN A 317 -75.55 -89.12 -73.80
CA ASN A 317 -74.97 -87.73 -73.79
C ASN A 317 -73.43 -87.58 -73.58
N GLU A 318 -72.83 -86.46 -74.05
CA GLU A 318 -71.36 -86.28 -74.21
C GLU A 318 -70.69 -84.93 -73.78
N VAL A 319 -71.31 -83.76 -73.99
CA VAL A 319 -70.69 -82.74 -74.91
C VAL A 319 -69.47 -81.84 -74.51
N ASN A 320 -69.62 -80.72 -73.75
CA ASN A 320 -68.79 -79.49 -73.97
C ASN A 320 -68.17 -78.79 -72.71
N ILE A 321 -67.11 -77.96 -72.86
CA ILE A 321 -66.29 -77.38 -71.75
C ILE A 321 -65.54 -76.02 -71.98
N LEU A 322 -65.29 -75.56 -73.22
CA LEU A 322 -64.07 -74.84 -73.69
C LEU A 322 -63.45 -73.60 -72.92
N ALA A 323 -63.42 -72.38 -73.50
CA ALA A 323 -62.33 -71.36 -73.37
C ALA A 323 -62.54 -70.21 -72.33
N LYS A 324 -61.50 -69.40 -71.98
CA LYS A 324 -61.51 -68.45 -70.81
C LYS A 324 -60.49 -67.25 -70.75
N GLU A 325 -59.45 -67.13 -71.57
CA GLU A 325 -58.09 -66.73 -71.08
C GLU A 325 -57.73 -65.24 -70.78
N ARG A 326 -57.83 -64.33 -71.76
CA ARG A 326 -56.76 -63.34 -72.06
C ARG A 326 -56.79 -61.94 -71.36
N ARG A 327 -56.53 -61.79 -70.04
CA ARG A 327 -56.69 -60.46 -69.36
C ARG A 327 -55.73 -60.08 -68.19
N LYS A 328 -54.39 -60.00 -68.32
CA LYS A 328 -53.51 -59.87 -67.11
C LYS A 328 -52.22 -58.99 -67.08
N GLU A 329 -51.84 -58.18 -68.08
CA GLU A 329 -50.40 -57.76 -68.20
C GLU A 329 -50.02 -56.26 -68.04
N GLU A 330 -50.93 -55.29 -67.86
CA GLU A 330 -50.62 -53.86 -68.18
C GLU A 330 -50.16 -52.93 -67.02
N GLU A 331 -50.25 -53.30 -65.74
CA GLU A 331 -50.32 -52.31 -64.62
C GLU A 331 -48.99 -51.77 -64.01
N ARG A 332 -47.80 -52.04 -64.57
CA ARG A 332 -46.54 -52.09 -63.77
C ARG A 332 -45.55 -50.90 -63.76
N LEU A 333 -45.83 -49.74 -64.37
CA LEU A 333 -44.77 -48.76 -64.76
C LEU A 333 -44.83 -47.32 -64.20
N ALA A 334 -45.68 -46.99 -63.23
CA ALA A 334 -45.98 -45.58 -62.90
C ALA A 334 -45.06 -44.86 -61.88
N ASP A 335 -44.59 -45.53 -60.82
CA ASP A 335 -44.37 -44.84 -59.52
C ASP A 335 -43.00 -44.16 -59.27
N LEU A 336 -42.01 -44.34 -60.15
CA LEU A 336 -40.59 -44.07 -59.83
C LEU A 336 -40.07 -42.61 -59.99
N ARG A 337 -40.93 -41.58 -60.01
CA ARG A 337 -40.51 -40.19 -60.30
C ARG A 337 -40.78 -39.13 -59.22
N ALA A 338 -41.25 -39.51 -58.03
CA ALA A 338 -41.80 -38.55 -57.05
C ALA A 338 -40.85 -38.06 -55.93
N LEU A 339 -39.66 -38.65 -55.74
CA LEU A 339 -38.93 -38.55 -54.45
C LEU A 339 -37.74 -37.56 -54.36
N GLU A 340 -37.20 -37.03 -55.47
CA GLU A 340 -35.88 -36.38 -55.42
C GLU A 340 -35.89 -34.85 -55.15
N TYR A 341 -37.04 -34.16 -55.32
CA TYR A 341 -37.08 -32.70 -55.34
C TYR A 341 -37.01 -32.04 -53.94
N THR A 342 -37.43 -32.73 -52.88
CA THR A 342 -37.54 -32.17 -51.52
C THR A 342 -36.20 -31.99 -50.79
N ARG A 343 -35.14 -32.65 -51.26
CA ARG A 343 -33.84 -32.72 -50.55
C ARG A 343 -32.97 -31.44 -50.65
N LYS A 344 -33.38 -30.45 -51.45
CA LYS A 344 -32.55 -29.26 -51.77
C LYS A 344 -33.05 -27.93 -51.18
N LYS A 345 -34.23 -27.88 -50.57
CA LYS A 345 -34.83 -26.57 -50.19
C LYS A 345 -34.30 -25.99 -48.88
N LEU A 346 -34.16 -26.79 -47.81
CA LEU A 346 -33.81 -26.25 -46.50
C LEU A 346 -32.29 -26.29 -46.32
N GLU A 347 -31.57 -25.17 -46.45
CA GLU A 347 -31.80 -23.92 -45.69
C GLU A 347 -32.07 -24.25 -44.23
N ARG A 348 -30.97 -24.46 -43.50
CA ARG A 348 -30.86 -23.92 -42.15
C ARG A 348 -29.54 -23.17 -42.05
N ASP A 349 -29.63 -21.89 -41.70
CA ASP A 349 -29.53 -21.52 -40.27
C ASP A 349 -28.43 -22.34 -39.57
N ALA A 350 -27.21 -22.08 -40.06
CA ALA A 350 -25.91 -22.58 -39.62
C ALA A 350 -24.83 -21.67 -40.25
N GLU A 351 -25.04 -20.34 -40.25
CA GLU A 351 -24.50 -19.48 -39.18
C GLU A 351 -22.98 -19.27 -39.41
N TYR A 352 -22.57 -18.39 -40.32
CA TYR A 352 -22.55 -16.92 -40.16
C TYR A 352 -21.70 -16.40 -38.97
N GLU A 353 -21.25 -17.27 -38.05
CA GLU A 353 -20.54 -16.86 -36.83
C GLU A 353 -19.01 -17.02 -36.89
N ALA A 354 -18.49 -17.97 -37.68
CA ALA A 354 -17.10 -18.43 -37.54
C ALA A 354 -16.00 -17.40 -37.90
N GLU A 355 -16.08 -16.72 -39.06
CA GLU A 355 -14.88 -16.12 -39.68
C GLU A 355 -14.83 -14.58 -39.75
N GLN A 356 -15.69 -13.85 -39.03
CA GLN A 356 -15.46 -12.40 -38.81
C GLN A 356 -14.17 -12.11 -37.99
N ILE A 357 -13.55 -13.13 -37.37
CA ILE A 357 -12.45 -12.97 -36.42
C ILE A 357 -11.08 -12.77 -37.10
N ARG A 358 -10.85 -13.30 -38.32
CA ARG A 358 -9.53 -13.21 -38.98
C ARG A 358 -9.22 -11.86 -39.65
N VAL A 359 -10.22 -11.01 -39.83
CA VAL A 359 -10.08 -9.67 -40.47
C VAL A 359 -9.22 -8.68 -39.64
N LYS A 360 -8.91 -8.98 -38.38
CA LYS A 360 -8.39 -8.02 -37.39
C LYS A 360 -6.86 -7.95 -37.16
N LYS A 361 -5.98 -8.55 -38.00
CA LYS A 361 -4.53 -8.64 -37.64
C LYS A 361 -3.43 -8.33 -38.67
N GLU A 362 -3.70 -8.13 -39.97
CA GLU A 362 -2.62 -8.18 -40.99
C GLU A 362 -2.41 -6.92 -41.87
N LYS A 363 -3.00 -5.75 -41.56
CA LYS A 363 -2.92 -4.56 -42.44
C LYS A 363 -2.65 -3.20 -41.76
N GLU A 364 -1.79 -3.13 -40.73
CA GLU A 364 -1.63 -1.87 -39.97
C GLU A 364 -0.24 -1.55 -39.36
N LYS A 365 0.89 -2.11 -39.85
CA LYS A 365 2.21 -1.83 -39.23
C LYS A 365 3.38 -1.34 -40.11
N ASP A 366 3.42 -1.62 -41.41
CA ASP A 366 4.70 -1.52 -42.16
C ASP A 366 4.88 -0.31 -43.11
N VAL A 367 3.96 0.66 -43.13
CA VAL A 367 3.96 1.75 -44.15
C VAL A 367 4.23 3.16 -43.58
N ALA A 368 4.41 3.31 -42.26
CA ALA A 368 4.35 4.62 -41.58
C ALA A 368 5.70 5.23 -41.09
N ARG A 369 6.87 4.59 -41.30
CA ARG A 369 8.10 4.95 -40.56
C ARG A 369 9.33 5.42 -41.37
N LEU A 370 9.33 5.36 -42.71
CA LEU A 370 10.51 5.71 -43.53
C LEU A 370 10.17 6.51 -44.79
N ARG A 371 10.01 7.85 -44.70
CA ARG A 371 10.01 8.71 -45.92
C ARG A 371 10.24 10.23 -45.82
N ALA A 372 10.46 10.83 -44.65
CA ALA A 372 10.46 12.31 -44.51
C ALA A 372 11.58 12.90 -43.62
N LEU A 373 12.81 12.38 -43.71
CA LEU A 373 13.99 12.97 -43.04
C LEU A 373 14.83 13.81 -44.04
N GLN A 374 14.17 14.72 -44.78
CA GLN A 374 14.81 15.56 -45.80
C GLN A 374 14.21 16.99 -45.83
N GLU A 375 14.41 17.76 -44.76
CA GLU A 375 14.19 19.20 -44.77
C GLU A 375 15.20 19.90 -43.85
N ARG A 376 16.44 20.07 -44.33
CA ARG A 376 17.52 20.72 -43.56
C ARG A 376 18.56 21.53 -44.35
N ASP A 377 18.34 21.75 -45.66
CA ASP A 377 19.30 22.37 -46.59
C ASP A 377 18.85 23.74 -47.15
N ARG A 378 18.38 24.67 -46.29
CA ARG A 378 17.84 25.98 -46.75
C ARG A 378 18.30 27.26 -46.05
N ASP A 379 19.26 27.20 -45.12
CA ASP A 379 19.75 28.38 -44.36
C ASP A 379 21.14 28.91 -44.79
N HIS A 380 21.49 28.81 -46.08
CA HIS A 380 22.75 29.34 -46.65
C HIS A 380 22.53 30.44 -47.71
N LYS A 381 21.72 31.47 -47.37
CA LYS A 381 21.47 32.65 -48.24
C LYS A 381 21.40 33.98 -47.47
N ALA A 382 22.36 34.20 -46.58
CA ALA A 382 22.47 35.42 -45.75
C ALA A 382 23.75 36.26 -46.00
N GLU A 383 24.51 35.98 -47.07
CA GLU A 383 25.89 36.43 -47.25
C GLU A 383 26.08 37.43 -48.42
N GLN A 384 25.24 38.48 -48.54
CA GLN A 384 25.29 39.43 -49.69
C GLN A 384 25.26 40.94 -49.35
N ASP A 385 25.63 41.35 -48.13
CA ASP A 385 25.60 42.77 -47.70
C ASP A 385 26.94 43.56 -47.78
N GLU A 386 28.00 43.01 -48.39
CA GLU A 386 29.40 43.43 -48.11
C GLU A 386 30.01 44.61 -48.93
N LEU A 387 29.29 45.27 -49.87
CA LEU A 387 29.93 46.03 -50.99
C LEU A 387 29.78 47.60 -51.04
N ARG A 388 30.38 48.46 -50.15
CA ARG A 388 30.06 49.96 -50.10
C ARG A 388 31.09 51.25 -49.92
N ALA A 389 32.49 51.46 -49.97
CA ALA A 389 33.30 52.83 -50.22
C ALA A 389 34.89 53.12 -49.90
N ARG A 390 35.70 54.13 -50.52
CA ARG A 390 37.16 54.71 -50.21
C ARG A 390 37.79 56.03 -51.00
N ARG A 391 38.73 57.00 -50.53
CA ARG A 391 39.65 58.08 -51.29
C ARG A 391 40.73 59.10 -50.55
N ASN A 392 41.77 59.78 -51.23
CA ASN A 392 42.44 61.22 -51.13
C ASN A 392 43.96 61.65 -50.63
N GLN A 393 44.70 62.77 -51.12
CA GLN A 393 45.97 63.56 -50.57
C GLN A 393 46.81 64.69 -51.43
N GLN A 394 47.73 65.61 -50.88
CA GLN A 394 49.05 66.36 -51.38
C GLN A 394 49.41 67.95 -51.19
N ALA A 395 50.71 68.49 -51.01
CA ALA A 395 51.35 69.90 -51.31
C ALA A 395 52.78 70.42 -50.66
N ALA A 396 53.63 71.42 -51.19
CA ALA A 396 54.82 72.24 -50.56
C ALA A 396 55.72 73.29 -51.44
N GLU A 397 56.59 74.30 -50.93
CA GLU A 397 57.82 75.07 -51.57
C GLU A 397 58.52 76.44 -50.98
N ARG A 398 59.79 76.88 -51.39
CA ARG A 398 60.59 78.25 -51.57
C ARG A 398 61.55 79.16 -50.59
N GLU A 399 62.62 79.86 -51.16
CA GLU A 399 63.38 81.23 -50.96
C GLU A 399 64.73 81.67 -50.15
N TRP A 400 65.45 82.84 -50.44
CA TRP A 400 66.86 83.34 -49.97
C TRP A 400 67.30 84.92 -50.01
N ARG A 401 68.61 85.43 -49.76
CA ARG A 401 69.19 86.87 -49.90
C ARG A 401 70.70 87.27 -49.41
N ARG A 402 71.23 88.57 -49.43
CA ARG A 402 72.73 89.04 -49.33
C ARG A 402 73.15 90.60 -49.03
N LYS A 403 74.40 91.01 -48.56
CA LYS A 403 74.96 92.47 -48.39
C LYS A 403 76.55 92.84 -48.41
N GLU A 404 77.11 93.91 -47.71
CA GLU A 404 78.22 94.93 -48.12
C GLU A 404 79.72 95.06 -47.48
N SER A 405 80.42 96.26 -47.33
CA SER A 405 81.94 96.51 -47.55
C SER A 405 82.99 97.37 -46.63
N GLU A 406 83.23 98.72 -46.82
CA GLU A 406 84.50 99.63 -46.85
C GLU A 406 85.64 99.93 -45.72
N GLN A 407 85.86 101.12 -45.05
CA GLN A 407 86.43 101.53 -43.71
C GLN A 407 87.76 100.95 -43.11
N ALA A 408 88.87 101.69 -42.87
CA ALA A 408 90.14 101.11 -42.34
C ALA A 408 90.53 101.43 -40.87
N ARG A 409 91.06 102.63 -40.53
CA ARG A 409 91.33 103.00 -39.11
C ARG A 409 90.04 103.10 -38.31
N ARG A 410 88.94 103.49 -38.97
CA ARG A 410 87.59 103.35 -38.42
C ARG A 410 87.29 101.89 -38.12
N LYS A 411 87.49 100.93 -39.04
CA LYS A 411 87.50 99.49 -38.69
C LYS A 411 88.48 99.13 -37.59
N GLN A 412 89.56 99.84 -37.30
CA GLN A 412 90.45 99.47 -36.20
C GLN A 412 89.87 99.87 -34.83
N GLU A 413 89.45 101.13 -34.67
CA GLU A 413 88.77 101.62 -33.46
C GLU A 413 87.37 100.99 -33.29
N GLU A 414 86.65 100.81 -34.40
CA GLU A 414 85.39 100.06 -34.46
C GLU A 414 85.65 98.56 -34.25
N ASN A 415 86.76 97.95 -34.69
CA ASN A 415 87.08 96.55 -34.34
C ASN A 415 87.45 96.43 -32.86
N GLU A 416 88.03 97.44 -32.22
CA GLU A 416 88.32 97.41 -30.78
C GLU A 416 87.03 97.59 -29.97
N ARG A 417 86.16 98.52 -30.37
CA ARG A 417 84.80 98.64 -29.83
C ARG A 417 83.93 97.41 -30.11
N LEU A 418 84.05 96.79 -31.30
CA LEU A 418 83.38 95.54 -31.65
C LEU A 418 84.01 94.34 -30.97
N LYS A 419 85.31 94.34 -30.64
CA LYS A 419 85.95 93.30 -29.79
C LYS A 419 85.42 93.41 -28.37
N ALA A 420 85.36 94.62 -27.80
CA ALA A 420 84.75 94.86 -26.50
C ALA A 420 83.27 94.44 -26.49
N ALA A 421 82.45 94.94 -27.42
CA ALA A 421 81.04 94.57 -27.53
C ALA A 421 80.82 93.09 -27.89
N ARG A 422 81.76 92.42 -28.58
CA ARG A 422 81.73 90.96 -28.79
C ARG A 422 82.08 90.21 -27.51
N LEU A 423 83.05 90.68 -26.71
CA LEU A 423 83.37 90.08 -25.42
C LEU A 423 82.21 90.27 -24.43
N GLU A 424 81.61 91.46 -24.36
CA GLU A 424 80.38 91.71 -23.60
C GLU A 424 79.22 90.84 -24.09
N GLN A 425 79.02 90.69 -25.41
CA GLN A 425 78.01 89.80 -25.96
C GLN A 425 78.33 88.32 -25.69
N VAL A 426 79.60 87.91 -25.67
CA VAL A 426 80.02 86.54 -25.30
C VAL A 426 79.75 86.29 -23.82
N ILE A 427 80.19 87.17 -22.92
CA ILE A 427 79.92 87.07 -21.48
C ILE A 427 78.41 87.07 -21.19
N HIS A 428 77.63 87.90 -21.88
CA HIS A 428 76.18 87.90 -21.77
C HIS A 428 75.54 86.60 -22.29
N LYS A 429 76.02 86.06 -23.43
CA LYS A 429 75.59 84.76 -23.95
C LYS A 429 75.97 83.61 -23.00
N GLU A 430 77.18 83.60 -22.46
CA GLU A 430 77.63 82.60 -21.48
C GLU A 430 76.80 82.66 -20.20
N HIS A 431 76.44 83.85 -19.72
CA HIS A 431 75.54 84.03 -18.58
C HIS A 431 74.13 83.53 -18.88
N MET A 432 73.57 83.84 -20.06
CA MET A 432 72.25 83.35 -20.49
C MET A 432 72.24 81.83 -20.66
N LEU A 433 73.25 81.25 -21.32
CA LEU A 433 73.43 79.80 -21.45
C LEU A 433 73.59 79.10 -20.09
N SER A 434 74.25 79.73 -19.12
CA SER A 434 74.35 79.22 -17.75
C SER A 434 73.01 79.22 -17.01
N ILE A 435 72.18 80.27 -17.22
CA ILE A 435 70.81 80.32 -16.71
C ILE A 435 69.92 79.28 -17.40
N GLU A 436 70.05 79.10 -18.72
CA GLU A 436 69.31 78.11 -19.52
C GLU A 436 69.65 76.69 -19.09
N ALA A 437 70.94 76.31 -19.02
CA ALA A 437 71.37 75.03 -18.47
C ALA A 437 70.95 74.81 -17.01
N GLY A 438 70.84 75.89 -16.21
CA GLY A 438 70.28 75.85 -14.86
C GLY A 438 68.78 75.54 -14.84
N ARG A 439 68.00 76.11 -15.76
CA ARG A 439 66.57 75.82 -15.95
C ARG A 439 66.35 74.40 -16.45
N GLU A 440 67.10 73.97 -17.47
CA GLU A 440 67.04 72.61 -18.02
C GLU A 440 67.31 71.56 -16.93
N ARG A 441 68.33 71.76 -16.08
CA ARG A 441 68.60 70.88 -14.92
C ARG A 441 67.43 70.84 -13.94
N ALA A 442 66.86 71.99 -13.60
CA ALA A 442 65.71 72.06 -12.69
C ALA A 442 64.44 71.41 -13.29
N GLU A 443 64.26 71.46 -14.61
CA GLU A 443 63.17 70.80 -15.32
C GLU A 443 63.38 69.29 -15.44
N LEU A 444 64.60 68.84 -15.75
CA LEU A 444 64.99 67.42 -15.71
C LEU A 444 64.81 66.83 -14.31
N GLU A 445 65.19 67.54 -13.24
CA GLU A 445 64.93 67.13 -11.87
C GLU A 445 63.43 67.00 -11.56
N ARG A 446 62.60 67.94 -12.02
CA ARG A 446 61.13 67.85 -11.86
C ARG A 446 60.57 66.64 -12.61
N VAL A 447 60.98 66.41 -13.85
CA VAL A 447 60.58 65.25 -14.66
C VAL A 447 61.00 63.95 -13.95
N LEU A 448 62.25 63.84 -13.50
CA LEU A 448 62.74 62.66 -12.77
C LEU A 448 61.95 62.40 -11.47
N ARG A 449 61.60 63.44 -10.70
CA ARG A 449 60.74 63.29 -9.51
C ARG A 449 59.34 62.80 -9.90
N THR A 450 58.71 63.35 -10.93
CA THR A 450 57.39 62.88 -11.40
C THR A 450 57.43 61.45 -11.96
N GLN A 451 58.52 61.04 -12.61
CA GLN A 451 58.73 59.65 -13.05
C GLN A 451 58.93 58.71 -11.87
N GLN A 452 59.68 59.11 -10.84
CA GLN A 452 59.82 58.33 -9.60
C GLN A 452 58.48 58.16 -8.88
N GLU A 453 57.65 59.21 -8.81
CA GLU A 453 56.28 59.13 -8.29
C GLU A 453 55.38 58.20 -9.13
N GLN A 454 55.48 58.24 -10.46
CA GLN A 454 54.74 57.35 -11.35
C GLN A 454 55.14 55.89 -11.11
N ILE A 455 56.45 55.58 -11.10
CA ILE A 455 57.00 54.25 -10.82
C ILE A 455 56.59 53.75 -9.43
N ALA A 456 56.52 54.63 -8.42
CA ALA A 456 56.02 54.28 -7.08
C ALA A 456 54.52 53.91 -7.12
N ARG A 457 53.67 54.76 -7.72
CA ARG A 457 52.23 54.52 -7.87
C ARG A 457 51.92 53.29 -8.71
N GLU A 458 52.76 52.94 -9.68
CA GLU A 458 52.64 51.72 -10.49
C GLU A 458 53.00 50.48 -9.67
N LYS A 459 54.09 50.51 -8.89
CA LYS A 459 54.43 49.44 -7.94
C LYS A 459 53.34 49.21 -6.89
N GLU A 460 52.72 50.28 -6.38
CA GLU A 460 51.57 50.18 -5.45
C GLU A 460 50.36 49.50 -6.11
N LYS A 461 50.00 49.92 -7.33
CA LYS A 461 48.93 49.28 -8.12
C LYS A 461 49.23 47.81 -8.40
N GLU A 462 50.47 47.48 -8.78
CA GLU A 462 50.89 46.09 -9.00
C GLU A 462 50.78 45.27 -7.72
N LEU A 463 51.26 45.77 -6.57
CA LEU A 463 51.15 45.08 -5.29
C LEU A 463 49.68 44.86 -4.90
N HIS A 464 48.82 45.86 -5.07
CA HIS A 464 47.39 45.75 -4.81
C HIS A 464 46.71 44.75 -5.76
N HIS A 465 47.07 44.77 -7.05
CA HIS A 465 46.56 43.81 -8.03
C HIS A 465 47.02 42.36 -7.73
N ARG A 466 48.30 42.17 -7.39
CA ARG A 466 48.83 40.87 -6.94
C ARG A 466 48.08 40.36 -5.70
N GLN A 467 47.79 41.23 -4.72
CA GLN A 467 46.96 40.87 -3.56
C GLN A 467 45.51 40.51 -3.94
N GLN A 468 44.90 41.22 -4.89
CA GLN A 468 43.56 40.87 -5.41
C GLN A 468 43.57 39.51 -6.13
N VAL A 469 44.57 39.23 -6.96
CA VAL A 469 44.75 37.95 -7.65
C VAL A 469 44.97 36.80 -6.66
N LEU A 470 45.76 37.02 -5.60
CA LEU A 470 45.93 36.04 -4.52
C LEU A 470 44.62 35.75 -3.78
N ARG A 471 43.90 36.78 -3.33
CA ARG A 471 42.58 36.62 -2.67
C ARG A 471 41.55 35.95 -3.57
N HIS A 472 41.56 36.25 -4.87
CA HIS A 472 40.71 35.57 -5.85
C HIS A 472 41.09 34.09 -6.01
N ALA A 473 42.38 33.77 -6.10
CA ALA A 473 42.85 32.38 -6.17
C ALA A 473 42.55 31.59 -4.88
N GLU A 474 42.62 32.23 -3.71
CA GLU A 474 42.19 31.67 -2.43
C GLU A 474 40.68 31.39 -2.41
N GLY A 475 39.86 32.34 -2.86
CA GLY A 475 38.41 32.16 -3.01
C GLY A 475 38.03 31.03 -3.98
N VAL A 476 38.73 30.91 -5.11
CA VAL A 476 38.54 29.79 -6.05
C VAL A 476 38.94 28.46 -5.40
N ARG A 477 40.06 28.41 -4.65
CA ARG A 477 40.46 27.21 -3.89
C ARG A 477 39.45 26.82 -2.81
N GLN A 478 38.79 27.79 -2.16
CA GLN A 478 37.70 27.55 -1.22
C GLN A 478 36.48 26.96 -1.94
N GLN A 479 36.03 27.58 -3.03
CA GLN A 479 34.90 27.08 -3.85
C GLN A 479 35.13 25.67 -4.41
N VAL A 480 36.37 25.32 -4.77
CA VAL A 480 36.73 23.96 -5.19
C VAL A 480 36.55 22.97 -4.02
N ARG A 481 37.11 23.27 -2.83
CA ARG A 481 36.95 22.43 -1.63
C ARG A 481 35.49 22.29 -1.18
N GLU A 482 34.69 23.36 -1.27
CA GLU A 482 33.25 23.34 -1.02
C GLU A 482 32.52 22.43 -2.01
N ARG A 483 32.83 22.52 -3.30
CA ARG A 483 32.27 21.62 -4.33
C ARG A 483 32.70 20.17 -4.15
N GLU A 484 33.96 19.92 -3.79
CA GLU A 484 34.48 18.58 -3.50
C GLU A 484 33.80 17.98 -2.27
N THR A 485 33.67 18.73 -1.18
CA THR A 485 32.95 18.27 0.02
C THR A 485 31.46 18.04 -0.26
N MET A 486 30.77 18.94 -0.96
CA MET A 486 29.38 18.71 -1.40
C MET A 486 29.23 17.51 -2.35
N ALA A 487 30.21 17.23 -3.21
CA ALA A 487 30.19 16.03 -4.05
C ALA A 487 30.38 14.75 -3.21
N ILE A 488 31.23 14.81 -2.17
CA ILE A 488 31.43 13.72 -1.22
C ILE A 488 30.19 13.50 -0.34
N THR A 489 29.51 14.55 0.15
CA THR A 489 28.27 14.36 0.93
C THR A 489 27.16 13.80 0.05
N ARG A 490 26.92 14.36 -1.14
CA ARG A 490 25.94 13.80 -2.11
C ARG A 490 26.22 12.35 -2.47
N ARG A 491 27.49 11.97 -2.64
CA ARG A 491 27.86 10.57 -2.90
C ARG A 491 27.58 9.67 -1.69
N ARG A 492 27.80 10.16 -0.46
CA ARG A 492 27.41 9.43 0.77
C ARG A 492 25.90 9.36 0.93
N GLU A 493 25.17 10.43 0.64
CA GLU A 493 23.70 10.49 0.67
C GLU A 493 23.12 9.45 -0.29
N LEU A 494 23.58 9.39 -1.54
CA LEU A 494 23.18 8.38 -2.52
C LEU A 494 23.53 6.94 -2.10
N PHE A 495 24.68 6.72 -1.44
CA PHE A 495 25.02 5.40 -0.89
C PHE A 495 24.11 5.03 0.30
N LEU A 496 23.82 5.96 1.21
CA LEU A 496 22.91 5.75 2.34
C LEU A 496 21.45 5.57 1.88
N GLU A 497 21.06 6.17 0.76
CA GLU A 497 19.78 5.89 0.09
C GLU A 497 19.77 4.49 -0.55
N GLY A 498 20.87 4.08 -1.19
CA GLY A 498 21.04 2.71 -1.68
C GLY A 498 20.97 1.65 -0.56
N GLU A 499 21.69 1.86 0.55
CA GLU A 499 21.67 0.99 1.72
C GLU A 499 20.26 0.89 2.33
N LYS A 500 19.53 2.01 2.45
CA LYS A 500 18.12 2.00 2.89
C LYS A 500 17.21 1.24 1.94
N LEU A 501 17.33 1.44 0.63
CA LEU A 501 16.54 0.72 -0.36
C LEU A 501 16.85 -0.78 -0.36
N GLU A 502 18.11 -1.16 -0.13
CA GLU A 502 18.48 -2.56 0.12
C GLU A 502 17.87 -3.10 1.41
N ASP A 503 17.96 -2.38 2.54
CA ASP A 503 17.39 -2.83 3.82
C ASP A 503 15.86 -2.87 3.81
N GLU A 504 15.18 -1.94 3.12
CA GLU A 504 13.74 -1.99 2.87
C GLU A 504 13.37 -3.20 2.00
N ALA A 505 14.16 -3.51 0.97
CA ALA A 505 13.97 -4.68 0.12
C ALA A 505 14.24 -6.00 0.85
N ARG A 506 15.31 -6.09 1.66
CA ARG A 506 15.60 -7.22 2.57
C ARG A 506 14.45 -7.42 3.55
N SER A 507 14.01 -6.34 4.20
CA SER A 507 12.88 -6.35 5.13
C SER A 507 11.56 -6.73 4.45
N ARG A 508 11.35 -6.34 3.19
CA ARG A 508 10.18 -6.76 2.40
C ARG A 508 10.24 -8.25 2.05
N ARG A 509 11.40 -8.78 1.63
CA ARG A 509 11.60 -10.21 1.36
C ARG A 509 11.34 -11.06 2.61
N ALA A 510 11.94 -10.71 3.75
CA ALA A 510 11.71 -11.41 5.01
C ALA A 510 10.23 -11.41 5.43
N ARG A 511 9.54 -10.25 5.32
CA ARG A 511 8.08 -10.17 5.58
C ARG A 511 7.26 -11.06 4.63
N LEU A 512 7.61 -11.10 3.34
CA LEU A 512 6.95 -11.96 2.36
C LEU A 512 7.21 -13.46 2.62
N GLU A 513 8.43 -13.82 3.05
CA GLU A 513 8.80 -15.18 3.45
C GLU A 513 8.05 -15.62 4.72
N GLU A 514 7.96 -14.76 5.73
CA GLU A 514 7.10 -14.98 6.90
C GLU A 514 5.62 -15.21 6.51
N ILE A 515 5.09 -14.44 5.56
CA ILE A 515 3.69 -14.57 5.10
C ILE A 515 3.50 -15.88 4.33
N LYS A 516 4.43 -16.22 3.43
CA LYS A 516 4.45 -17.52 2.73
C LYS A 516 4.42 -18.65 3.75
N GLU A 517 5.31 -18.66 4.74
CA GLU A 517 5.31 -19.66 5.81
C GLU A 517 4.01 -19.71 6.61
N LYS A 518 3.46 -18.57 7.01
CA LYS A 518 2.20 -18.50 7.78
C LYS A 518 1.03 -19.06 6.97
N LYS A 519 0.89 -18.66 5.70
CA LYS A 519 -0.15 -19.16 4.79
C LYS A 519 -0.02 -20.65 4.46
N LEU A 520 1.21 -21.17 4.39
CA LEU A 520 1.46 -22.61 4.21
C LEU A 520 1.12 -23.41 5.48
N LYS A 521 1.43 -22.87 6.67
CA LYS A 521 1.02 -23.45 7.95
C LYS A 521 -0.51 -23.39 8.13
N GLU A 522 -1.16 -22.31 7.72
CA GLU A 522 -2.63 -22.18 7.62
C GLU A 522 -3.22 -23.25 6.68
N LEU A 523 -2.63 -23.48 5.50
CA LEU A 523 -3.06 -24.53 4.57
C LEU A 523 -3.00 -25.93 5.17
N ARG A 524 -1.87 -26.30 5.80
CA ARG A 524 -1.72 -27.62 6.45
C ARG A 524 -2.65 -27.76 7.66
N ALA A 525 -2.85 -26.69 8.43
CA ALA A 525 -3.79 -26.66 9.56
C ALA A 525 -5.27 -26.76 9.12
N ALA A 526 -5.60 -26.32 7.90
CA ALA A 526 -6.91 -26.51 7.28
C ALA A 526 -7.17 -27.95 6.79
N GLY A 527 -6.22 -28.88 6.99
CA GLY A 527 -6.40 -30.31 6.70
C GLY A 527 -6.26 -30.69 5.23
N LEU A 528 -5.67 -29.85 4.38
CA LEU A 528 -5.42 -30.22 2.98
C LEU A 528 -4.38 -31.35 2.88
N PRO A 529 -4.56 -32.31 1.95
CA PRO A 529 -3.55 -33.32 1.68
C PRO A 529 -2.20 -32.72 1.24
N GLU A 530 -1.10 -33.20 1.86
CA GLU A 530 0.24 -32.63 1.73
C GLU A 530 0.78 -32.56 0.29
N LYS A 531 0.23 -33.37 -0.63
CA LYS A 531 0.42 -33.25 -2.09
C LYS A 531 0.18 -31.81 -2.57
N TYR A 532 -0.96 -31.22 -2.24
CA TYR A 532 -1.32 -29.88 -2.72
C TYR A 532 -0.58 -28.77 -1.98
N CYS A 533 -0.27 -28.98 -0.69
CA CYS A 533 0.63 -28.10 0.07
C CYS A 533 2.00 -28.03 -0.62
N SER A 534 2.57 -29.19 -0.97
CA SER A 534 3.82 -29.31 -1.73
C SER A 534 3.75 -28.65 -3.11
N GLU A 535 2.63 -28.78 -3.83
CA GLU A 535 2.42 -28.08 -5.12
C GLU A 535 2.39 -26.56 -4.97
N VAL A 536 1.79 -26.02 -3.90
CA VAL A 536 1.81 -24.58 -3.60
C VAL A 536 3.22 -24.15 -3.20
N GLU A 537 3.90 -24.92 -2.35
CA GLU A 537 5.27 -24.66 -1.92
C GLU A 537 6.24 -24.54 -3.09
N GLN A 538 6.22 -25.50 -4.02
CA GLN A 538 7.05 -25.44 -5.23
C GLN A 538 6.76 -24.17 -6.05
N LYS A 539 5.48 -23.86 -6.30
CA LYS A 539 5.07 -22.63 -7.03
C LYS A 539 5.58 -21.37 -6.32
N VAL A 540 5.48 -21.31 -4.99
CA VAL A 540 5.91 -20.22 -4.11
C VAL A 540 7.44 -20.00 -4.11
N HIS A 541 8.23 -21.05 -4.33
CA HIS A 541 9.67 -20.97 -4.54
C HIS A 541 10.05 -20.59 -5.98
N THR A 542 9.24 -20.98 -6.98
CA THR A 542 9.45 -20.56 -8.39
C THR A 542 9.02 -19.12 -8.69
N LEU A 543 8.41 -18.39 -7.76
CA LEU A 543 8.11 -16.96 -7.94
C LEU A 543 9.41 -16.16 -8.12
N PRO A 544 9.68 -15.57 -9.30
CA PRO A 544 10.71 -14.55 -9.37
C PRO A 544 10.25 -13.37 -8.51
N THR A 545 11.08 -12.95 -7.55
CA THR A 545 10.85 -11.67 -6.85
C THR A 545 10.81 -10.58 -7.92
N LEU A 546 9.67 -9.90 -8.05
CA LEU A 546 9.47 -8.85 -9.04
C LEU A 546 10.20 -7.58 -8.61
N VAL A 547 11.52 -7.59 -8.80
CA VAL A 547 12.34 -6.39 -8.82
C VAL A 547 11.87 -5.55 -10.01
N ARG A 548 11.35 -4.36 -9.70
CA ARG A 548 10.83 -3.38 -10.65
C ARG A 548 11.71 -2.13 -10.58
#